data_AF-A0A8C1VL65-F1
#
_entry.id   AF-A0A8C1VL65-F1
#
_cell.length_a   1.000
_cell.length_b   1.000
_cell.length_c   1.000
_cell.angle_alpha   90.00
_cell.angle_beta   90.00
_cell.angle_gamma   90.00
#
_symmetry.space_group_name_H-M   'P 1'
#
loop_
_entity.id
_entity.type
_entity.pdbx_description
1 polymer ?
#
loop_
_entity_poly.entity_id
_entity_poly.type
_entity_poly.pdbx_seq_one_letter_code
_entity_poly.pdbx_strand_id
1 'polypeptide(L)'
;FFSLFLQFLFFIISFSVVTCHGGYSYLKCENSRIQINTANYGRTDKTTCSEGRPNEQLQNSNCYSPNALAPVSKSCNGLESCEVFATHTVFTDPCFGIYKYLAISYYCLPPGVRESNEALFFPCMPQLSIFF
;
A
#
# COMPACT_ATOMS: atom_id res chain seq x y z
N PHE A 1 22.03 -5.45 21.05
CA PHE A 1 21.08 -4.31 21.16
C PHE A 1 21.03 -3.47 19.89
N PHE A 2 22.14 -2.88 19.41
CA PHE A 2 22.15 -2.08 18.16
C PHE A 2 21.69 -2.88 16.91
N SER A 3 22.11 -4.15 16.78
CA SER A 3 21.76 -5.01 15.65
C SER A 3 20.27 -5.40 15.62
N LEU A 4 19.68 -5.71 16.78
CA LEU A 4 18.24 -6.00 16.88
C LEU A 4 17.39 -4.76 16.55
N PHE A 5 17.84 -3.56 16.92
CA PHE A 5 17.12 -2.31 16.61
C PHE A 5 17.08 -2.03 15.11
N LEU A 6 18.20 -2.27 14.39
CA LEU A 6 18.27 -2.17 12.93
C LEU A 6 17.42 -3.24 12.23
N GLN A 7 17.34 -4.44 12.79
CA GLN A 7 16.53 -5.55 12.26
C GLN A 7 15.03 -5.33 12.50
N PHE A 8 14.67 -4.67 13.61
CA PHE A 8 13.31 -4.16 13.86
C PHE A 8 12.92 -3.04 12.90
N LEU A 9 13.83 -2.10 12.60
CA LEU A 9 13.57 -1.06 11.61
C LEU A 9 13.32 -1.65 10.22
N PHE A 10 14.08 -2.68 9.81
CA PHE A 10 13.88 -3.38 8.54
C PHE A 10 12.47 -4.02 8.41
N PHE A 11 11.89 -4.49 9.51
CA PHE A 11 10.51 -5.03 9.54
C PHE A 11 9.41 -3.94 9.52
N ILE A 12 9.75 -2.69 9.84
CA ILE A 12 8.80 -1.57 9.92
C ILE A 12 8.86 -0.67 8.67
N ILE A 13 9.83 -0.86 7.75
CA ILE A 13 9.89 -0.06 6.51
C ILE A 13 8.70 -0.44 5.61
N SER A 14 7.65 0.37 5.66
CA SER A 14 6.57 0.37 4.69
C SER A 14 6.94 1.26 3.51
N PHE A 15 6.93 0.70 2.31
CA PHE A 15 7.01 1.43 1.06
C PHE A 15 5.63 1.90 0.64
N SER A 16 5.53 3.14 0.19
CA SER A 16 4.29 3.73 -0.32
C SER A 16 4.50 4.16 -1.77
N VAL A 17 3.66 3.63 -2.66
CA VAL A 17 3.69 3.93 -4.10
C VAL A 17 2.34 4.50 -4.51
N VAL A 18 2.39 5.56 -5.31
CA VAL A 18 1.20 6.24 -5.83
C VAL A 18 1.25 6.23 -7.35
N THR A 19 0.14 5.84 -7.96
CA THR A 19 0.01 5.75 -9.42
C THR A 19 -1.29 6.37 -9.86
N CYS A 20 -1.22 7.32 -10.79
CA CYS A 20 -2.40 7.99 -11.32
C CYS A 20 -3.26 7.02 -12.13
N HIS A 21 -4.57 7.30 -12.23
CA HIS A 21 -5.47 6.50 -13.07
C HIS A 21 -4.95 6.39 -14.51
N GLY A 22 -4.90 5.15 -15.02
CA GLY A 22 -4.36 4.81 -16.33
C GLY A 22 -2.84 4.55 -16.36
N GLY A 23 -2.16 4.61 -15.21
CA GLY A 23 -0.75 4.24 -15.07
C GLY A 23 -0.53 2.83 -14.51
N TYR A 24 0.74 2.40 -14.54
CA TYR A 24 1.21 1.13 -13.97
C TYR A 24 2.02 1.38 -12.70
N SER A 25 1.71 0.62 -11.65
CA SER A 25 2.48 0.58 -10.41
C SER A 25 3.46 -0.58 -10.47
N TYR A 26 4.74 -0.31 -10.27
CA TYR A 26 5.80 -1.33 -10.21
C TYR A 26 6.28 -1.48 -8.77
N LEU A 27 6.02 -2.65 -8.19
CA LEU A 27 6.49 -3.02 -6.86
C LEU A 27 7.66 -3.98 -7.01
N LYS A 28 8.74 -3.75 -6.25
CA LYS A 28 9.91 -4.62 -6.24
C LYS A 28 10.49 -4.73 -4.83
N CYS A 29 10.86 -5.94 -4.45
CA CYS A 29 11.62 -6.29 -3.26
C CYS A 29 12.81 -7.17 -3.68
N GLU A 30 14.02 -6.81 -3.28
CA GLU A 30 15.22 -7.60 -3.62
C GLU A 30 15.49 -8.64 -2.53
N ASN A 31 15.62 -9.91 -2.92
CA ASN A 31 15.81 -11.05 -2.01
C ASN A 31 14.73 -11.16 -0.91
N SER A 32 13.52 -10.66 -1.19
CA SER A 32 12.39 -10.60 -0.27
C SER A 32 11.07 -10.68 -1.04
N ARG A 33 9.99 -11.02 -0.35
CA ARG A 33 8.64 -11.12 -0.90
C ARG A 33 7.83 -9.88 -0.56
N ILE A 34 7.08 -9.38 -1.53
CA ILE A 34 6.13 -8.29 -1.35
C ILE A 34 4.99 -8.80 -0.47
N GLN A 35 4.62 -8.00 0.52
CA GLN A 35 3.41 -8.16 1.30
C GLN A 35 2.69 -6.81 1.37
N ILE A 36 1.48 -6.78 0.83
CA ILE A 36 0.68 -5.56 0.77
C ILE A 36 0.07 -5.30 2.15
N ASN A 37 0.26 -4.08 2.65
CA ASN A 37 -0.29 -3.59 3.91
C ASN A 37 -1.68 -2.97 3.68
N THR A 38 -1.74 -1.97 2.79
CA THR A 38 -2.97 -1.26 2.44
C THR A 38 -2.96 -0.93 0.96
N ALA A 39 -4.13 -0.88 0.34
CA ALA A 39 -4.28 -0.34 -1.00
C ALA A 39 -5.59 0.42 -1.09
N ASN A 40 -5.53 1.59 -1.71
CA ASN A 40 -6.67 2.48 -1.90
C ASN A 40 -6.71 2.95 -3.34
N TYR A 41 -7.84 2.71 -4.02
CA TYR A 41 -8.10 3.26 -5.35
C TYR A 41 -9.14 4.36 -5.25
N GLY A 42 -8.70 5.61 -5.24
CA GLY A 42 -9.56 6.75 -4.92
C GLY A 42 -8.83 8.08 -4.98
N ARG A 43 -9.32 9.05 -4.21
CA ARG A 43 -8.69 10.35 -3.99
C ARG A 43 -8.87 10.76 -2.54
N THR A 44 -7.76 10.83 -1.81
CA THR A 44 -7.67 11.27 -0.42
C THR A 44 -7.08 12.68 -0.28
N ASP A 45 -6.57 13.27 -1.36
CA ASP A 45 -5.99 14.61 -1.37
C ASP A 45 -6.15 15.32 -2.73
N LYS A 46 -5.99 16.65 -2.74
CA LYS A 46 -6.20 17.49 -3.94
C LYS A 46 -4.94 17.66 -4.80
N THR A 47 -3.78 17.29 -4.30
CA THR A 47 -2.46 17.56 -4.90
C THR A 47 -1.92 16.38 -5.70
N THR A 48 -2.25 15.16 -5.33
CA THR A 48 -1.79 13.95 -5.98
C THR A 48 -2.45 13.82 -7.35
N CYS A 49 -1.64 13.60 -8.39
CA CYS A 49 -2.13 13.43 -9.76
C CYS A 49 -3.06 14.58 -10.22
N SER A 50 -2.76 15.82 -9.84
CA SER A 50 -3.58 17.01 -10.13
C SER A 50 -3.16 17.76 -11.40
N GLU A 51 -2.00 17.45 -11.96
CA GLU A 51 -1.43 18.16 -13.10
C GLU A 51 -2.34 18.06 -14.34
N GLY A 52 -2.69 19.21 -14.93
CA GLY A 52 -3.56 19.29 -16.11
C GLY A 52 -5.01 18.88 -15.87
N ARG A 53 -5.49 18.79 -14.62
CA ARG A 53 -6.86 18.36 -14.30
C ARG A 53 -7.78 19.52 -13.88
N PRO A 54 -9.06 19.49 -14.30
CA PRO A 54 -10.07 20.45 -13.84
C PRO A 54 -10.28 20.34 -12.34
N ASN A 55 -10.58 21.47 -11.70
CA ASN A 55 -10.74 21.54 -10.26
C ASN A 55 -11.91 20.66 -9.77
N GLU A 56 -12.99 20.57 -10.56
CA GLU A 56 -14.17 19.75 -10.27
C GLU A 56 -13.81 18.27 -10.06
N GLN A 57 -12.77 17.77 -10.75
CA GLN A 57 -12.29 16.40 -10.64
C GLN A 57 -11.35 16.17 -9.44
N LEU A 58 -10.90 17.25 -8.79
CA LEU A 58 -9.95 17.24 -7.67
C LEU A 58 -10.61 17.64 -6.34
N GLN A 59 -11.78 18.27 -6.36
CA GLN A 59 -12.43 18.81 -5.16
C GLN A 59 -12.79 17.74 -4.12
N ASN A 60 -13.20 16.56 -4.58
CA ASN A 60 -13.60 15.48 -3.67
C ASN A 60 -12.38 14.65 -3.25
N SER A 61 -11.89 14.92 -2.05
CA SER A 61 -10.84 14.16 -1.36
C SER A 61 -11.37 13.13 -0.37
N ASN A 62 -12.68 12.89 -0.32
CA ASN A 62 -13.30 11.90 0.57
C ASN A 62 -13.60 10.60 -0.19
N CYS A 63 -12.80 10.30 -1.21
CA CYS A 63 -12.99 9.14 -2.06
C CYS A 63 -12.03 8.02 -1.66
N TYR A 64 -12.48 7.14 -0.78
CA TYR A 64 -11.69 6.02 -0.27
C TYR A 64 -12.32 4.67 -0.65
N SER A 65 -11.53 3.79 -1.27
CA SER A 65 -11.93 2.44 -1.68
C SER A 65 -10.96 1.39 -1.13
N PRO A 66 -11.27 0.77 0.02
CA PRO A 66 -10.45 -0.31 0.57
C PRO A 66 -10.55 -1.60 -0.25
N ASN A 67 -11.54 -1.70 -1.15
CA ASN A 67 -11.74 -2.85 -2.03
C ASN A 67 -10.56 -3.09 -2.98
N ALA A 68 -9.65 -2.11 -3.14
CA ALA A 68 -8.42 -2.26 -3.89
C ALA A 68 -7.40 -3.19 -3.22
N LEU A 69 -7.49 -3.42 -1.90
CA LEU A 69 -6.56 -4.28 -1.19
C LEU A 69 -6.61 -5.73 -1.67
N ALA A 70 -7.80 -6.32 -1.77
CA ALA A 70 -7.96 -7.73 -2.16
C ALA A 70 -7.32 -8.09 -3.53
N PRO A 71 -7.60 -7.37 -4.63
CA PRO A 71 -6.98 -7.68 -5.93
C PRO A 71 -5.48 -7.40 -5.95
N VAL A 72 -4.99 -6.35 -5.28
CA VAL A 72 -3.56 -6.03 -5.23
C VAL A 72 -2.80 -7.07 -4.41
N SER A 73 -3.28 -7.42 -3.22
CA SER A 73 -2.72 -8.49 -2.40
C SER A 73 -2.71 -9.82 -3.14
N LYS A 74 -3.80 -10.17 -3.84
CA LYS A 74 -3.86 -11.41 -4.62
C LYS A 74 -2.84 -11.42 -5.78
N SER A 75 -2.58 -10.26 -6.39
CA SER A 75 -1.66 -10.15 -7.51
C SER A 75 -0.19 -10.08 -7.08
N CYS A 76 0.12 -9.51 -5.92
CA CYS A 76 1.48 -9.16 -5.54
C CYS A 76 2.03 -9.91 -4.33
N ASN A 77 1.19 -10.40 -3.40
CA ASN A 77 1.70 -11.04 -2.19
C ASN A 77 2.53 -12.29 -2.55
N GLY A 78 3.69 -12.40 -1.92
CA GLY A 78 4.59 -13.54 -2.09
C GLY A 78 5.52 -13.44 -3.31
N LEU A 79 5.37 -12.43 -4.18
CA LEU A 79 6.24 -12.21 -5.33
C LEU A 79 7.41 -11.27 -5.00
N GLU A 80 8.51 -11.36 -5.73
CA GLU A 80 9.64 -10.42 -5.61
C GLU A 80 9.37 -9.11 -6.37
N SER A 81 8.62 -9.19 -7.48
CA SER A 81 8.20 -8.05 -8.27
C SER A 81 6.75 -8.22 -8.74
N CYS A 82 5.99 -7.13 -8.75
CA CYS A 82 4.60 -7.11 -9.18
C CYS A 82 4.31 -5.84 -9.99
N GLU A 83 3.49 -5.97 -11.03
CA GLU A 83 2.95 -4.85 -11.79
C GLU A 83 1.43 -4.79 -11.57
N VAL A 84 0.91 -3.61 -11.24
CA VAL A 84 -0.52 -3.39 -11.03
C VAL A 84 -1.00 -2.26 -11.92
N PHE A 85 -2.06 -2.50 -12.69
CA PHE A 85 -2.65 -1.49 -13.55
C PHE A 85 -3.75 -0.70 -12.82
N ALA A 86 -3.60 0.62 -12.72
CA ALA A 86 -4.49 1.49 -11.95
C ALA A 86 -5.74 1.91 -12.76
N THR A 87 -6.64 0.95 -13.04
CA THR A 87 -7.85 1.20 -13.85
C THR A 87 -9.17 0.78 -13.19
N HIS A 88 -10.26 1.37 -13.69
CA HIS A 88 -11.64 1.07 -13.26
C HIS A 88 -12.10 -0.35 -13.63
N THR A 89 -11.37 -1.03 -14.52
CA THR A 89 -11.62 -2.45 -14.86
C THR A 89 -11.15 -3.40 -13.77
N VAL A 90 -10.10 -3.02 -13.04
CA VAL A 90 -9.54 -3.79 -11.92
C VAL A 90 -10.19 -3.41 -10.60
N PHE A 91 -10.56 -2.14 -10.46
CA PHE A 91 -11.09 -1.57 -9.22
C PHE A 91 -12.48 -0.98 -9.43
N THR A 92 -13.44 -1.38 -8.61
CA THR A 92 -14.78 -0.76 -8.58
C THR A 92 -14.65 0.72 -8.25
N ASP A 93 -15.35 1.57 -9.00
CA ASP A 93 -15.32 3.02 -8.84
C ASP A 93 -16.36 3.49 -7.80
N PRO A 94 -15.95 3.96 -6.60
CA PRO A 94 -16.88 4.50 -5.62
C PRO A 94 -17.25 5.97 -5.85
N CYS A 95 -16.55 6.70 -6.73
CA CYS A 95 -16.72 8.14 -6.90
C CYS A 95 -16.72 8.52 -8.38
N PHE A 96 -17.90 8.50 -8.98
CA PHE A 96 -18.08 8.88 -10.38
C PHE A 96 -17.74 10.36 -10.59
N GLY A 97 -17.00 10.68 -11.65
CA GLY A 97 -16.63 12.06 -12.00
C GLY A 97 -15.38 12.62 -11.31
N ILE A 98 -14.75 11.87 -10.39
CA ILE A 98 -13.52 12.28 -9.70
C ILE A 98 -12.31 11.57 -10.30
N TYR A 99 -11.22 12.31 -10.50
CA TYR A 99 -9.96 11.75 -11.01
C TYR A 99 -9.24 11.01 -9.89
N LYS A 100 -9.06 9.69 -10.05
CA LYS A 100 -8.55 8.81 -8.99
C LYS A 100 -7.07 8.47 -9.18
N TYR A 101 -6.48 7.92 -8.13
CA TYR A 101 -5.15 7.32 -8.13
C TYR A 101 -5.15 6.07 -7.24
N LEU A 102 -4.25 5.16 -7.53
CA LEU A 102 -3.97 3.96 -6.75
C LEU A 102 -2.82 4.28 -5.78
N ALA A 103 -3.09 4.21 -4.49
CA ALA A 103 -2.09 4.31 -3.43
C ALA A 103 -1.91 2.93 -2.79
N ILE A 104 -0.69 2.39 -2.83
CA ILE A 104 -0.36 1.08 -2.27
C ILE A 104 0.73 1.26 -1.21
N SER A 105 0.49 0.72 -0.03
CA SER A 105 1.50 0.54 1.01
C SER A 105 1.86 -0.94 1.12
N TYR A 106 3.15 -1.26 1.07
CA TYR A 106 3.65 -2.64 1.14
C TYR A 106 4.95 -2.73 1.91
N TYR A 107 5.29 -3.90 2.40
CA TYR A 107 6.56 -4.21 3.05
C TYR A 107 7.22 -5.42 2.37
N CYS A 108 8.53 -5.52 2.52
CA CYS A 108 9.31 -6.62 1.97
C CYS A 108 9.64 -7.61 3.08
N LEU A 109 9.10 -8.84 3.00
CA LEU A 109 9.36 -9.90 3.96
C LEU A 109 10.48 -10.82 3.47
N PRO A 110 11.46 -11.19 4.32
CA PRO A 110 12.48 -12.15 3.92
C PRO A 110 11.87 -13.54 3.65
N PRO A 111 12.44 -14.32 2.71
CA PRO A 111 11.98 -15.66 2.38
C PRO A 111 12.18 -16.60 3.57
N GLY A 112 11.11 -16.89 4.31
CA GLY A 112 11.16 -17.71 5.53
C GLY A 112 10.07 -17.37 6.55
N VAL A 113 9.45 -16.19 6.42
CA VAL A 113 8.27 -15.81 7.20
C VAL A 113 7.03 -16.35 6.48
N ARG A 114 6.54 -17.54 6.86
CA ARG A 114 5.25 -18.06 6.39
C ARG A 114 4.16 -17.71 7.42
N GLU A 115 3.06 -17.13 6.96
CA GLU A 115 1.78 -17.13 7.68
C GLU A 115 1.29 -18.58 7.82
N SER A 116 1.80 -19.30 8.81
CA SER A 116 1.25 -20.57 9.27
C SER A 116 1.10 -20.48 10.76
N ASN A 117 -0.05 -19.98 11.23
CA ASN A 117 -0.66 -20.22 12.55
C ASN A 117 0.25 -20.57 13.74
N GLU A 118 1.39 -19.89 13.88
CA GLU A 118 2.18 -19.82 15.09
C GLU A 118 2.48 -18.36 15.32
N ALA A 119 1.87 -17.85 16.38
CA ALA A 119 2.09 -16.53 16.92
C ALA A 119 3.56 -16.38 17.33
N LEU A 120 4.45 -16.07 16.39
CA LEU A 120 5.71 -15.44 16.70
C LEU A 120 5.47 -13.93 16.75
N PHE A 121 4.88 -13.52 17.87
CA PHE A 121 5.15 -12.29 18.62
C PHE A 121 5.97 -11.21 17.87
N PHE A 122 5.44 -10.67 16.78
CA PHE A 122 5.81 -9.31 16.38
C PHE A 122 4.77 -8.42 17.03
N PRO A 123 5.14 -7.68 18.09
CA PRO A 123 4.19 -6.79 18.70
C PRO A 123 3.83 -5.75 17.64
N CYS A 124 2.58 -5.76 17.20
CA CYS A 124 1.89 -4.51 17.02
C CYS A 124 1.95 -3.81 18.38
N MET A 125 2.96 -2.97 18.60
CA MET A 125 2.92 -1.99 19.66
C MET A 125 3.25 -0.62 19.07
N PRO A 126 2.23 0.18 18.76
CA PRO A 126 2.13 1.48 19.36
C PRO A 126 1.49 1.29 20.74
N GLN A 127 2.29 1.02 21.77
CA GLN A 127 1.84 1.40 23.11
C GLN A 127 2.83 2.43 23.65
N LEU A 128 2.63 3.64 23.15
CA LEU A 128 2.92 4.83 23.91
C LEU A 128 1.96 4.84 25.11
N SER A 129 2.32 4.13 26.17
CA SER A 129 1.88 4.45 27.52
C SER A 129 3.14 4.59 28.36
N ILE A 130 3.62 5.84 28.39
CA ILE A 130 4.44 6.37 29.47
C ILE A 130 3.76 5.97 30.78
N PHE A 131 4.48 5.35 31.71
CA PHE A 131 4.69 5.82 33.07
C PHE A 131 5.76 4.95 33.73
N PHE A 132 6.55 5.61 34.59
CA PHE A 132 7.73 5.15 35.32
C PHE A 132 7.64 3.76 35.94
#